data_AF-X1ELI0-F1
#
_entry.id   AF-X1ELI0-F1
#
_cell.length_a   1.000
_cell.length_b   1.000
_cell.length_c   1.000
_cell.angle_alpha   90.00
_cell.angle_beta   90.00
_cell.angle_gamma   90.00
#
_symmetry.space_group_name_H-M   'P 1'
#
loop_
_entity.id
_entity.type
_entity.pdbx_description
1 polymer ?
#
loop_
_entity_poly.entity_id
_entity_poly.type
_entity_poly.pdbx_seq_one_letter_code
_entity_poly.pdbx_strand_id
1 'polypeptide(L)'
;MEGGIPVLKKACVNCGICYGECPQVIDSRQLEQKIFGRKASDEEVFGVYQQALSIEARSSDIKARAQDGGAVTALLASLLEGGFIDGAIVMGC
;
A
#
# COMPACT_ATOMS: atom_id res chain seq x y z
N MET A 1 -10.02 -18.48 13.86
CA MET A 1 -8.82 -19.02 13.21
C MET A 1 -8.23 -19.99 14.22
N GLU A 2 -8.18 -21.28 13.92
CA GLU A 2 -7.43 -22.24 14.74
C GLU A 2 -6.10 -22.44 14.01
N GLY A 3 -4.98 -22.17 14.69
CA GLY A 3 -3.65 -22.31 14.09
C GLY A 3 -3.36 -21.44 12.88
N GLY A 4 -4.01 -20.28 12.71
CA GLY A 4 -3.79 -19.37 11.57
C GLY A 4 -4.47 -19.81 10.26
N ILE A 5 -5.12 -20.97 10.23
CA ILE A 5 -5.83 -21.45 9.06
C ILE A 5 -7.24 -20.86 9.03
N PRO A 6 -7.69 -20.29 7.89
CA PRO A 6 -9.08 -19.89 7.72
C PRO A 6 -9.99 -21.12 7.87
N VAL A 7 -10.88 -21.09 8.84
CA VAL A 7 -11.87 -22.14 9.07
C VAL A 7 -13.25 -21.59 8.76
N LEU A 8 -14.05 -22.38 8.04
CA LEU A 8 -15.42 -22.03 7.73
C LEU A 8 -16.22 -21.96 9.03
N LYS A 9 -16.64 -20.75 9.45
CA LYS A 9 -17.44 -20.58 10.67
C LYS A 9 -18.91 -20.92 10.48
N LYS A 10 -19.42 -20.74 9.26
CA LYS A 10 -20.81 -21.02 8.85
C LYS A 10 -20.86 -21.37 7.36
N ALA A 11 -21.89 -22.10 6.94
CA ALA A 11 -22.14 -22.37 5.53
C ALA A 11 -22.24 -21.07 4.71
N CYS A 12 -21.67 -21.08 3.50
CA CYS A 12 -21.83 -19.98 2.56
C CYS A 12 -23.30 -19.86 2.15
N VAL A 13 -23.86 -18.66 2.28
CA VAL A 13 -25.26 -18.37 1.87
C VAL A 13 -25.35 -17.76 0.46
N ASN A 14 -24.24 -17.79 -0.28
CA ASN A 14 -24.12 -17.23 -1.62
C ASN A 14 -24.50 -15.73 -1.70
N CYS A 15 -24.09 -14.92 -0.72
CA CYS A 15 -24.38 -13.48 -0.69
C CYS A 15 -23.56 -12.64 -1.68
N GLY A 16 -22.53 -13.21 -2.31
CA GLY A 16 -21.69 -12.53 -3.31
C GLY A 16 -20.70 -11.49 -2.77
N ILE A 17 -20.76 -11.13 -1.48
CA ILE A 17 -19.89 -10.10 -0.87
C ILE A 17 -18.41 -10.43 -1.04
N CYS A 18 -18.00 -11.69 -0.82
CA CYS A 18 -16.61 -12.09 -0.99
C CYS A 18 -16.08 -11.88 -2.41
N TYR A 19 -16.94 -11.98 -3.42
CA TYR A 19 -16.59 -11.69 -4.80
C TYR A 19 -16.57 -10.18 -5.05
N GLY A 20 -17.63 -9.46 -4.64
CA GLY A 20 -17.74 -8.01 -4.85
C GLY A 20 -16.63 -7.18 -4.20
N GLU A 21 -16.13 -7.63 -3.04
CA GLU A 21 -15.04 -6.97 -2.30
C GLU A 21 -13.65 -7.50 -2.67
N CYS A 22 -13.55 -8.51 -3.55
CA CYS A 22 -12.26 -9.10 -3.87
C CYS A 22 -11.41 -8.11 -4.68
N PRO A 23 -10.24 -7.68 -4.20
CA PRO A 23 -9.40 -6.73 -4.93
C PRO A 23 -8.87 -7.30 -6.25
N GLN A 24 -8.92 -8.63 -6.44
CA GLN A 24 -8.49 -9.29 -7.66
C GLN A 24 -9.52 -9.20 -8.81
N VAL A 25 -10.79 -8.92 -8.51
CA VAL A 25 -11.86 -8.85 -9.53
C VAL A 25 -12.31 -7.43 -9.86
N ILE A 26 -11.86 -6.45 -9.06
CA ILE A 26 -12.20 -5.04 -9.26
C ILE A 26 -11.35 -4.46 -10.41
N ASP A 27 -11.99 -3.66 -11.26
CA ASP A 27 -11.30 -2.87 -12.29
C ASP A 27 -10.45 -1.76 -11.63
N SER A 28 -9.13 -1.90 -11.72
CA SER A 28 -8.17 -0.93 -11.17
C SER A 28 -8.37 0.48 -11.72
N ARG A 29 -8.86 0.64 -12.97
CA ARG A 29 -9.13 1.96 -13.53
C ARG A 29 -10.28 2.68 -12.83
N GLN A 30 -11.23 1.96 -12.22
CA GLN A 30 -12.27 2.58 -11.40
C GLN A 30 -11.68 3.12 -10.09
N LEU A 31 -10.70 2.40 -9.53
CA LEU A 31 -9.99 2.83 -8.33
C LEU A 31 -9.15 4.09 -8.60
N GLU A 32 -8.46 4.14 -9.75
CA GLU A 32 -7.71 5.34 -10.17
C GLU A 32 -8.59 6.58 -10.24
N GLN A 33 -9.76 6.47 -10.88
CA GLN A 33 -10.72 7.58 -10.95
C GLN A 33 -11.15 8.05 -9.57
N LYS A 34 -11.36 7.12 -8.62
CA LYS A 34 -11.80 7.42 -7.26
C LYS A 34 -10.70 8.07 -6.41
N ILE A 35 -9.46 7.62 -6.55
CA ILE A 35 -8.32 8.09 -5.74
C ILE A 35 -7.68 9.35 -6.35
N PHE A 36 -7.46 9.35 -7.66
CA PHE A 36 -6.69 10.38 -8.38
C PHE A 36 -7.55 11.34 -9.20
N GLY A 37 -8.86 11.09 -9.33
CA GLY A 37 -9.77 11.94 -10.12
C GLY A 37 -9.66 11.76 -11.64
N ARG A 38 -8.80 10.86 -12.11
CA ARG A 38 -8.67 10.47 -13.51
C ARG A 38 -8.18 9.03 -13.62
N LYS A 39 -8.30 8.46 -14.83
CA LYS A 39 -7.71 7.17 -15.19
C LYS A 39 -6.35 7.38 -15.84
N ALA A 40 -5.46 6.40 -15.70
CA ALA A 40 -4.24 6.34 -16.49
C ALA A 40 -4.57 6.14 -17.97
N SER A 41 -3.86 6.84 -18.86
CA SER A 41 -3.89 6.54 -20.29
C SER A 41 -3.09 5.27 -20.60
N ASP A 42 -3.26 4.70 -21.78
CA ASP A 42 -2.56 3.46 -22.14
C ASP A 42 -1.03 3.69 -22.32
N GLU A 43 -0.61 4.94 -22.52
CA GLU A 43 0.80 5.35 -22.54
C GLU A 43 1.42 5.46 -21.14
N GLU A 44 0.60 5.64 -20.10
CA GLU A 44 1.04 5.70 -18.70
C GLU A 44 1.25 4.29 -18.13
N VAL A 45 2.31 3.62 -18.59
CA VAL A 45 2.63 2.22 -18.24
C VAL A 45 2.78 1.99 -16.72
N PHE A 46 3.15 3.02 -15.96
CA PHE A 46 3.29 2.97 -14.50
C PHE A 46 2.03 3.43 -13.73
N GLY A 47 0.94 3.73 -14.45
CA GLY A 47 -0.28 4.31 -13.88
C GLY A 47 -0.18 5.82 -13.65
N VAL A 48 -1.09 6.36 -12.86
CA VAL A 48 -1.14 7.80 -12.55
C VAL A 48 -0.05 8.19 -11.54
N TYR A 49 0.90 9.04 -11.94
CA TYR A 49 1.93 9.59 -11.05
C TYR A 49 2.18 11.08 -11.34
N GLN A 50 2.73 11.81 -10.35
CA GLN A 50 3.15 13.21 -10.54
C GLN A 50 4.62 13.30 -10.94
N GLN A 51 5.49 12.54 -10.26
CA GLN A 51 6.94 12.53 -10.48
C GLN A 51 7.51 11.15 -10.21
N ALA A 52 8.56 10.78 -10.94
CA ALA A 52 9.37 9.58 -10.71
C ALA A 52 10.80 10.02 -10.38
N LEU A 53 11.25 9.73 -9.16
CA LEU A 53 12.51 10.24 -8.61
C LEU A 53 13.34 9.10 -8.01
N SER A 54 14.66 9.21 -8.08
CA SER A 54 15.59 8.35 -7.35
C SER A 54 16.07 9.09 -6.10
N ILE A 55 15.86 8.49 -4.92
CA ILE A 55 16.12 9.14 -3.63
C ILE A 55 16.74 8.15 -2.64
N GLU A 56 17.49 8.68 -1.67
CA GLU A 56 18.02 7.95 -0.53
C GLU A 56 17.88 8.75 0.78
N ALA A 57 17.89 8.05 1.91
CA ALA A 57 17.83 8.63 3.23
C ALA A 57 19.13 9.39 3.56
N ARG A 58 18.99 10.56 4.18
CA ARG A 58 20.15 11.32 4.69
C ARG A 58 20.73 10.74 5.96
N SER A 59 19.90 10.09 6.79
CA SER A 59 20.34 9.47 8.05
C SER A 59 21.23 8.26 7.76
N SER A 60 22.46 8.30 8.27
CA SER A 60 23.40 7.16 8.22
C SER A 60 22.84 5.93 8.92
N ASP A 61 22.12 6.13 10.03
CA ASP A 61 21.60 5.05 10.86
C ASP A 61 20.47 4.30 10.15
N ILE A 62 19.61 5.05 9.43
CA ILE A 62 18.58 4.46 8.58
C ILE A 62 19.24 3.69 7.42
N LYS A 63 20.19 4.32 6.72
CA LYS A 63 20.88 3.67 5.58
C LYS A 63 21.58 2.38 5.98
N ALA A 64 22.20 2.34 7.15
CA ALA A 64 22.91 1.16 7.63
C ALA A 64 22.02 -0.06 7.87
N ARG A 65 20.69 0.11 7.97
CA ARG A 65 19.72 -0.94 8.30
C ARG A 65 18.63 -1.11 7.26
N ALA A 66 18.60 -0.25 6.24
CA ALA A 66 17.59 -0.29 5.19
C ALA A 66 17.90 -1.41 4.18
N GLN A 67 16.85 -1.92 3.53
CA GLN A 67 16.99 -2.86 2.42
C GLN A 67 17.67 -2.22 1.20
N ASP A 68 17.29 -0.97 0.89
CA ASP A 68 17.84 -0.15 -0.20
C ASP A 68 18.32 1.20 0.36
N GLY A 69 18.00 2.32 -0.31
CA GLY A 69 18.35 3.67 0.14
C GLY A 69 17.59 4.17 1.38
N GLY A 70 16.70 3.39 1.99
CA GLY A 70 15.98 3.78 3.20
C GLY A 70 14.90 4.85 3.02
N ALA A 71 14.45 5.09 1.79
CA ALA A 71 13.48 6.14 1.46
C ALA A 71 12.16 6.03 2.24
N VAL A 72 11.58 4.82 2.30
CA VAL A 72 10.31 4.56 3.01
C VAL A 72 10.47 4.86 4.50
N THR A 73 11.51 4.32 5.14
CA THR A 73 11.76 4.53 6.58
C THR A 73 12.00 6.01 6.90
N ALA A 74 12.78 6.71 6.08
CA ALA A 74 13.03 8.13 6.28
C ALA A 74 11.76 8.99 6.14
N LEU A 75 10.89 8.66 5.18
CA LEU A 75 9.61 9.34 4.98
C LEU A 75 8.69 9.13 6.20
N LEU A 76 8.49 7.88 6.62
CA LEU A 76 7.61 7.55 7.74
C LEU A 76 8.12 8.15 9.06
N ALA A 77 9.43 8.08 9.33
CA ALA A 77 10.02 8.69 10.52
C ALA A 77 9.81 10.21 10.54
N SER A 78 10.07 10.90 9.41
CA SER A 78 9.89 12.35 9.32
C SER A 78 8.42 12.77 9.51
N LEU A 79 7.48 11.99 8.97
CA LEU A 79 6.04 12.26 9.14
C LEU A 79 5.58 12.03 10.59
N LEU A 80 6.11 11.01 11.25
CA LEU A 80 5.80 10.70 12.65
C LEU A 80 6.39 11.75 13.60
N GLU A 81 7.67 12.10 13.45
CA GLU A 81 8.34 13.15 14.21
C GLU A 81 7.70 14.52 13.99
N GLY A 82 7.25 14.79 12.76
CA GLY A 82 6.54 16.02 12.40
C GLY A 82 5.07 16.05 12.84
N GLY A 83 4.52 14.97 13.41
CA GLY A 83 3.12 14.90 13.84
C GLY A 83 2.10 14.88 12.70
N PHE A 84 2.50 14.51 11.48
CA PHE A 84 1.59 14.34 10.35
C PHE A 84 0.81 13.02 10.41
N ILE A 85 1.35 12.05 11.14
CA ILE A 85 0.74 10.75 11.41
C ILE A 85 0.96 10.39 12.88
N ASP A 86 0.02 9.64 13.46
CA ASP A 86 0.13 9.13 14.85
C ASP A 86 0.80 7.75 14.93
N GLY A 87 0.95 7.10 13.78
CA GLY A 87 1.54 5.77 13.67
C GLY A 87 1.57 5.27 12.22
N ALA A 88 2.33 4.21 11.98
CA ALA A 88 2.42 3.55 10.68
C ALA A 88 2.28 2.03 10.86
N ILE A 89 1.50 1.40 9.98
CA ILE A 89 1.49 -0.07 9.88
C ILE A 89 2.68 -0.47 9.04
N VAL A 90 3.59 -1.23 9.64
CA VAL A 90 4.82 -1.70 9.01
C VAL A 90 4.94 -3.22 9.17
N MET A 91 5.76 -3.84 8.33
CA MET A 91 6.16 -5.23 8.54
C MET A 91 7.37 -5.24 9.48
N GLY A 92 7.24 -5.94 10.62
CA GLY A 92 8.39 -6.25 11.46
C GLY A 92 9.28 -7.28 10.77
N CYS A 93 10.59 -7.11 10.87
CA CYS A 93 11.59 -8.08 10.43
C CYS A 93 11.78 -9.21 11.45
#